data_AF-A0A2V8QD25-F1
#
_entry.id   AF-A0A2V8QD25-F1
#
_cell.length_a   1.000
_cell.length_b   1.000
_cell.length_c   1.000
_cell.angle_alpha   90.00
_cell.angle_beta   90.00
_cell.angle_gamma   90.00
#
_symmetry.space_group_name_H-M   'P 1'
#
loop_
_entity.id
_entity.type
_entity.pdbx_description
1 polymer ?
#
loop_
_entity_poly.entity_id
_entity_poly.type
_entity_poly.pdbx_seq_one_letter_code
_entity_poly.pdbx_strand_id
1 'polypeptide(L)' 'MQTQTPCSDYVETKGLIYFARMLDKIRMKATGKLPPGYFTGVEDPTHFDARCTRFLAVNYDELVDQT' A
#
# COMPACT_ATOMS: atom_id res chain seq x y z
N MET A 1 -6.17 -20.73 -4.60
CA MET A 1 -6.52 -19.30 -4.56
C MET A 1 -5.46 -18.56 -5.36
N GLN A 2 -5.82 -17.79 -6.38
CA GLN A 2 -4.83 -17.04 -7.17
C GLN A 2 -4.30 -15.88 -6.32
N THR A 3 -3.06 -15.98 -5.85
CA THR A 3 -2.36 -14.87 -5.20
C THR A 3 -1.95 -13.89 -6.30
N GLN A 4 -2.60 -12.73 -6.34
CA GLN A 4 -2.25 -11.69 -7.31
C GLN A 4 -1.10 -10.87 -6.73
N THR A 5 -0.03 -10.72 -7.51
CA THR A 5 1.09 -9.86 -7.13
C THR A 5 0.60 -8.41 -7.16
N PRO A 6 0.89 -7.59 -6.13
CA PRO A 6 0.60 -6.17 -6.18
C PRO A 6 1.32 -5.51 -7.36
N CYS A 7 0.80 -4.37 -7.82
CA CYS A 7 1.37 -3.67 -8.96
C CYS A 7 2.88 -3.37 -8.78
N SER A 8 3.58 -3.20 -9.91
CA SER A 8 5.02 -2.92 -9.90
C SER A 8 5.35 -1.69 -9.03
N ASP A 9 6.51 -1.73 -8.37
CA ASP A 9 6.99 -0.61 -7.55
C ASP A 9 7.22 0.66 -8.36
N TYR A 10 7.49 0.50 -9.67
CA TYR A 10 7.77 1.59 -10.62
C TYR A 10 6.53 2.22 -11.25
N VAL A 11 5.31 1.81 -10.83
CA VAL A 11 4.10 2.48 -11.30
C VAL A 11 4.06 3.89 -10.73
N GLU A 12 4.30 4.88 -11.59
CA GLU A 12 4.21 6.29 -11.23
C GLU A 12 2.75 6.73 -11.27
N THR A 13 2.31 7.41 -10.20
CA THR A 13 1.01 8.08 -10.14
C THR A 13 1.22 9.53 -9.78
N LYS A 14 0.94 10.44 -10.73
CA LYS A 14 1.07 11.89 -10.55
C LYS A 14 2.45 12.31 -9.99
N GLY A 15 3.55 11.73 -10.48
CA GLY A 15 4.90 12.02 -10.00
C GLY A 15 5.35 11.20 -8.78
N LEU A 16 4.51 10.32 -8.23
CA LEU A 16 4.84 9.46 -7.09
C LEU A 16 5.02 8.01 -7.53
N ILE A 17 6.21 7.51 -7.34
CA ILE A 17 6.55 6.09 -7.45
C ILE A 17 6.09 5.40 -6.15
N TYR A 18 5.72 4.12 -6.22
CA TYR A 18 5.22 3.29 -5.09
C TYR A 18 3.81 3.61 -4.57
N PHE A 19 3.26 4.82 -4.78
CA PHE A 19 1.93 5.19 -4.28
C PHE A 19 0.82 4.24 -4.78
N ALA A 20 0.83 3.92 -6.08
CA ALA A 20 -0.12 2.95 -6.65
C ALA A 20 -0.03 1.58 -5.96
N ARG A 21 1.19 1.12 -5.65
CA ARG A 21 1.42 -0.17 -5.00
C ARG A 21 0.93 -0.20 -3.56
N MET A 22 1.10 0.91 -2.83
CA MET A 22 0.55 1.05 -1.49
C MET A 22 -0.97 0.87 -1.50
N LEU A 23 -1.68 1.57 -2.39
CA LEU A 23 -3.14 1.45 -2.51
C LEU A 23 -3.58 0.05 -2.95
N ASP A 24 -2.86 -0.56 -3.90
CA ASP A 24 -3.16 -1.90 -4.38
C ASP A 24 -3.02 -2.94 -3.26
N LYS A 25 -1.95 -2.84 -2.45
CA LYS A 25 -1.78 -3.68 -1.26
C LYS A 25 -2.90 -3.47 -0.24
N ILE A 26 -3.34 -2.24 -0.01
CA ILE A 26 -4.47 -1.94 0.89
C ILE A 26 -5.75 -2.62 0.40
N ARG A 27 -6.09 -2.46 -0.88
CA ARG A 27 -7.26 -3.11 -1.51
C ARG A 27 -7.18 -4.63 -1.48
N MET A 28 -5.99 -5.19 -1.75
CA MET A 28 -5.77 -6.64 -1.68
C MET A 28 -5.89 -7.17 -0.24
N LYS A 29 -5.46 -6.40 0.76
CA LYS A 29 -5.65 -6.74 2.17
C LYS A 29 -7.13 -6.73 2.54
N ALA A 30 -7.87 -5.69 2.15
CA ALA A 30 -9.31 -5.58 2.39
C ALA A 30 -10.11 -6.72 1.73
N THR A 31 -9.70 -7.15 0.54
CA THR A 31 -10.34 -8.26 -0.20
C THR A 31 -9.81 -9.65 0.19
N GLY A 32 -8.85 -9.75 1.11
CA GLY A 32 -8.26 -11.01 1.56
C GLY A 32 -7.43 -11.74 0.48
N LYS A 33 -7.00 -11.03 -0.56
CA LYS A 33 -6.22 -11.57 -1.70
C LYS A 33 -4.72 -11.28 -1.62
N LEU A 34 -4.29 -10.53 -0.61
CA LEU A 34 -2.89 -10.18 -0.41
C LEU A 34 -2.06 -11.45 -0.14
N PRO A 35 -0.97 -11.72 -0.90
CA PRO A 35 -0.13 -12.88 -0.66
C PRO A 35 0.55 -12.80 0.72
N PRO A 36 0.77 -13.95 1.39
CA PRO A 36 1.52 -13.98 2.65
C PRO A 36 2.97 -13.53 2.41
N GLY A 37 3.48 -12.63 3.25
CA GLY A 37 4.83 -12.06 3.15
C GLY A 37 4.88 -10.58 2.74
N TYR A 38 3.74 -9.97 2.37
CA TYR A 38 3.65 -8.53 2.15
C TYR A 38 3.29 -7.80 3.46
N PHE A 39 4.18 -6.92 3.91
CA PHE A 39 3.91 -6.01 5.03
C PHE A 39 2.96 -4.90 4.58
N THR A 40 1.94 -4.61 5.38
CA THR A 40 0.99 -3.52 5.16
C THR A 40 0.81 -2.73 6.44
N GLY A 41 0.75 -1.40 6.31
CA GLY A 41 0.47 -0.50 7.43
C GLY A 41 1.66 0.32 7.88
N VAL A 42 1.44 1.03 9.00
CA VAL A 42 2.35 2.07 9.52
C VAL A 42 2.98 1.70 10.86
N GLU A 43 2.84 0.44 11.29
CA GLU A 43 3.38 -0.05 12.57
C GLU A 43 4.91 0.09 12.67
N ASP A 44 5.61 -0.18 11.56
CA ASP A 44 7.06 0.05 11.45
C ASP A 44 7.33 1.31 10.61
N PRO A 45 7.96 2.36 11.16
CA PRO A 45 8.34 3.58 10.43
C PRO A 45 9.28 3.34 9.25
N THR A 46 9.98 2.21 9.23
CA THR A 46 10.90 1.84 8.15
C THR A 46 10.16 1.31 6.92
N HIS A 47 8.91 0.86 7.07
CA HIS A 47 8.07 0.40 5.97
C HIS A 47 7.83 1.52 4.95
N PHE A 48 7.79 1.13 3.67
CA PHE A 48 7.51 2.06 2.60
C PHE A 48 6.11 2.68 2.70
N ASP A 49 5.11 1.93 3.18
CA ASP A 49 3.76 2.46 3.42
C ASP A 49 3.78 3.60 4.46
N ALA A 50 4.54 3.43 5.56
CA ALA A 50 4.74 4.46 6.58
C ALA A 50 5.47 5.70 6.04
N ARG A 51 6.51 5.50 5.23
CA ARG A 51 7.24 6.61 4.60
C ARG A 51 6.38 7.37 3.60
N CYS A 52 5.57 6.67 2.81
CA CYS A 52 4.69 7.26 1.80
C CYS A 52 3.56 8.07 2.46
N THR A 53 2.88 7.49 3.46
CA THR A 53 1.84 8.20 4.22
C THR A 53 2.39 9.40 4.99
N ARG A 54 3.59 9.28 5.59
CA ARG A 54 4.29 10.40 6.22
C ARG A 54 4.67 11.51 5.23
N PHE A 55 5.17 11.15 4.04
CA PHE A 55 5.51 12.12 3.00
C PHE A 55 4.28 12.89 2.52
N LEU A 56 3.15 12.20 2.39
CA LEU A 56 1.87 12.79 1.98
C LEU A 56 1.11 13.47 3.14
N ALA A 57 1.57 13.31 4.38
CA ALA A 57 0.90 13.77 5.60
C ALA A 57 -0.56 13.29 5.69
N VAL A 58 -0.82 12.04 5.32
CA VAL A 58 -2.14 11.39 5.35
C VAL A 58 -2.18 10.26 6.36
N ASN A 59 -3.37 9.98 6.91
CA ASN A 59 -3.57 8.86 7.80
C ASN A 59 -3.78 7.56 6.99
N TYR A 60 -3.07 6.50 7.39
CA TYR A 60 -3.21 5.18 6.76
C TYR A 60 -4.59 4.57 6.99
N ASP A 61 -5.14 4.71 8.19
CA ASP A 61 -6.43 4.11 8.52
C ASP A 61 -7.57 4.77 7.72
N GLU A 62 -7.52 6.10 7.56
CA GLU A 62 -8.46 6.82 6.70
C GLU A 62 -8.33 6.42 5.22
N LEU A 63 -7.10 6.15 4.76
CA LEU A 63 -6.87 5.63 3.40
C LEU A 63 -7.50 4.24 3.23
N VAL A 64 -7.35 3.36 4.22
CA VAL A 64 -7.96 2.02 4.21
C VAL A 64 -9.48 2.13 4.14
N ASP A 65 -10.10 3.03 4.91
CA ASP A 65 -11.55 3.21 4.89
C ASP A 65 -12.08 3.79 3.56
N GLN A 66 -11.25 4.50 2.81
CA GLN A 66 -11.61 5.09 1.51
C GLN A 66 -11.28 4.23 0.29
N THR A 67 -10.62 3.07 0.45
CA THR A 67 -10.18 2.22 -0.69
C THR A 67 -10.90 0.89 -0.83
#